data_AF-A0A1X7TQX9-F1
#
_entry.id   AF-A0A1X7TQX9-F1
#
_cell.length_a   1.000
_cell.length_b   1.000
_cell.length_c   1.000
_cell.angle_alpha   90.00
_cell.angle_beta   90.00
_cell.angle_gamma   90.00
#
_symmetry.space_group_name_H-M   'P 1'
#
loop_
_entity.id
_entity.type
_entity.pdbx_description
1 polymer ?
#
loop_
_entity_poly.entity_id
_entity_poly.type
_entity_poly.pdbx_seq_one_letter_code
_entity_poly.pdbx_strand_id
1 'polypeptide(L)'
;MAALQSFSYEYVVRGYHIYQTVWDAQNGENLPCRRELSNLHDPFAVAVVKNSSTVGHVPKKISAVCSLFLRRNGTITCHVTGRRQYSRDLPQGGLEIPCVYVFEGQGDDLDKVKKLIQARKHKPNCIENQQQVSSSEEAVAKRMKADNEDTPHQEVVLLDDCADETVAADNQPETEEEPVWLQIGPIKLIQSDLELLSGGLRLNDNHINAGQFILKSQFPSIKGLSSTQQPSSYGYWVNHYLQVLHCGGNHWVAVSSIGCNESEVKVYDSIYRNISDEVKTHLHTILGSNVKISLPSVQKQIGSMDCGLFAMAFSTFLAHGNDPVLLSNLKFKQHKLRSHFIDCLEKGNLSEFV
;
A
#
# COMPACT_ATOMS: atom_id res chain seq x y z
N MET A 1 -27.04 -10.87 36.94
CA MET A 1 -26.08 -11.11 35.82
C MET A 1 -26.65 -10.43 34.59
N ALA A 2 -25.83 -9.74 33.79
CA ALA A 2 -26.28 -9.25 32.48
C ALA A 2 -26.45 -10.44 31.52
N ALA A 3 -27.50 -10.43 30.70
CA ALA A 3 -27.66 -11.44 29.66
C ALA A 3 -26.60 -11.22 28.57
N LEU A 4 -25.86 -12.28 28.23
CA LEU A 4 -25.06 -12.29 27.00
C LEU A 4 -26.01 -12.15 25.81
N GLN A 5 -25.80 -11.11 25.01
CA GLN A 5 -26.52 -10.91 23.76
C GLN A 5 -25.62 -11.30 22.59
N SER A 6 -26.22 -11.60 21.44
CA SER A 6 -25.52 -11.91 20.20
C SER A 6 -25.96 -11.01 19.05
N PHE A 7 -25.01 -10.65 18.18
CA PHE A 7 -25.24 -9.90 16.95
C PHE A 7 -24.52 -10.58 15.79
N SER A 8 -25.27 -10.92 14.74
CA SER A 8 -24.75 -11.62 13.57
C SER A 8 -24.58 -10.65 12.38
N TYR A 9 -23.44 -10.74 11.69
CA TYR A 9 -23.12 -9.88 10.55
C TYR A 9 -22.54 -10.69 9.38
N GLU A 10 -23.33 -10.84 8.32
CA GLU A 10 -22.90 -11.40 7.03
C GLU A 10 -21.79 -10.55 6.41
N TYR A 11 -20.65 -11.17 6.15
CA TYR A 11 -19.52 -10.57 5.44
C TYR A 11 -18.59 -11.66 4.88
N VAL A 12 -17.27 -11.43 4.89
CA VAL A 12 -16.27 -12.38 4.38
C VAL A 12 -14.98 -12.36 5.18
N VAL A 13 -14.20 -13.45 5.12
CA VAL A 13 -12.79 -13.53 5.54
C VAL A 13 -11.87 -13.16 4.37
N ARG A 14 -10.78 -12.43 4.65
CA ARG A 14 -9.74 -12.03 3.69
C ARG A 14 -8.43 -12.78 3.92
N GLY A 15 -7.52 -12.68 2.95
CA GLY A 15 -6.19 -13.30 3.04
C GLY A 15 -6.17 -14.78 2.68
N TYR A 16 -7.28 -15.36 2.22
CA TYR A 16 -7.36 -16.78 1.87
C TYR A 16 -6.31 -17.19 0.82
N HIS A 17 -5.93 -16.29 -0.09
CA HIS A 17 -4.87 -16.54 -1.08
C HIS A 17 -3.48 -16.75 -0.45
N ILE A 18 -3.27 -16.28 0.78
CA ILE A 18 -2.07 -16.53 1.60
C ILE A 18 -2.24 -17.86 2.36
N TYR A 19 -3.38 -18.06 3.02
CA TYR A 19 -3.59 -19.17 3.97
C TYR A 19 -4.17 -20.45 3.36
N GLN A 20 -4.44 -20.51 2.06
CA GLN A 20 -4.99 -21.68 1.36
C GLN A 20 -4.16 -22.98 1.49
N THR A 21 -2.89 -22.89 1.90
CA THR A 21 -2.01 -24.03 2.19
C THR A 21 -2.22 -24.62 3.58
N VAL A 22 -2.75 -23.83 4.53
CA VAL A 22 -3.01 -24.21 5.93
C VAL A 22 -4.50 -24.28 6.26
N TRP A 23 -5.37 -23.83 5.36
CA TRP A 23 -6.83 -23.84 5.53
C TRP A 23 -7.57 -24.15 4.22
N ASP A 24 -8.22 -25.31 4.17
CA ASP A 24 -9.36 -25.55 3.27
C ASP A 24 -10.67 -25.28 4.05
N ALA A 25 -11.42 -24.27 3.61
CA ALA A 25 -12.55 -23.71 4.34
C ALA A 25 -13.83 -24.55 4.16
N GLN A 26 -14.33 -25.14 5.25
CA GLN A 26 -15.51 -26.00 5.23
C GLN A 26 -16.79 -25.22 5.52
N ASN A 27 -17.87 -25.50 4.78
CA ASN A 27 -19.15 -24.87 5.04
C ASN A 27 -19.72 -25.30 6.40
N GLY A 28 -20.13 -24.35 7.23
CA GLY A 28 -20.56 -24.57 8.62
C GLY A 28 -19.42 -24.54 9.65
N GLU A 29 -18.17 -24.32 9.25
CA GLU A 29 -17.01 -24.24 10.15
C GLU A 29 -17.07 -23.01 11.06
N ASN A 30 -16.80 -23.19 12.36
CA ASN A 30 -16.79 -22.11 13.36
C ASN A 30 -15.35 -21.84 13.83
N LEU A 31 -14.85 -20.62 13.59
CA LEU A 31 -13.46 -20.24 13.89
C LEU A 31 -13.42 -19.01 14.83
N PRO A 32 -12.72 -19.06 15.97
CA PRO A 32 -12.57 -17.90 16.84
C PRO A 32 -11.72 -16.80 16.19
N CYS A 33 -12.04 -15.55 16.52
CA CYS A 33 -11.28 -14.38 16.07
C CYS A 33 -10.45 -13.77 17.21
N ARG A 34 -9.15 -13.51 16.98
CA ARG A 34 -8.25 -12.84 17.94
C ARG A 34 -7.75 -11.50 17.42
N ARG A 35 -7.40 -10.57 18.32
CA ARG A 35 -6.64 -9.36 17.95
C ARG A 35 -5.20 -9.75 17.58
N GLU A 36 -4.65 -9.13 16.54
CA GLU A 36 -3.28 -9.37 16.08
C GLU A 36 -2.53 -8.02 16.07
N LEU A 37 -1.67 -7.79 17.06
CA LEU A 37 -1.06 -6.48 17.31
C LEU A 37 0.23 -6.25 16.51
N SER A 38 0.86 -7.33 16.04
CA SER A 38 2.08 -7.32 15.22
C SER A 38 1.82 -7.12 13.72
N ASN A 39 0.57 -6.90 13.31
CA ASN A 39 0.20 -6.84 11.89
C ASN A 39 0.63 -5.50 11.25
N LEU A 40 1.70 -5.55 10.46
CA LEU A 40 2.29 -4.38 9.77
C LEU A 40 1.35 -3.69 8.78
N HIS A 41 0.22 -4.31 8.40
CA HIS A 41 -0.72 -3.77 7.41
C HIS A 41 -1.97 -3.17 8.04
N ASP A 42 -2.34 -3.53 9.27
CA ASP A 42 -3.48 -2.98 10.00
C ASP A 42 -3.25 -3.04 11.52
N PRO A 43 -3.02 -1.90 12.21
CA PRO A 43 -2.82 -1.89 13.67
C PRO A 43 -4.07 -2.30 14.47
N PHE A 44 -5.20 -2.51 13.79
CA PHE A 44 -6.41 -3.10 14.36
C PHE A 44 -6.74 -4.47 13.77
N ALA A 45 -5.77 -5.20 13.21
CA ALA A 45 -6.00 -6.51 12.63
C ALA A 45 -6.71 -7.46 13.61
N VAL A 46 -7.64 -8.23 13.05
CA VAL A 46 -8.32 -9.32 13.75
C VAL A 46 -8.18 -10.56 12.88
N ALA A 47 -7.41 -11.51 13.39
CA ALA A 47 -7.14 -12.80 12.75
C ALA A 47 -8.27 -13.79 13.06
N VAL A 48 -8.72 -14.51 12.04
CA VAL A 48 -9.53 -15.72 12.15
C VAL A 48 -8.57 -16.89 12.38
N VAL A 49 -8.83 -17.73 13.38
CA VAL A 49 -7.87 -18.72 13.88
C VAL A 49 -8.41 -20.14 13.76
N LYS A 50 -7.56 -21.06 13.29
CA LYS A 50 -7.81 -22.51 13.28
C LYS A 50 -6.57 -23.20 13.83
N ASN A 51 -6.73 -24.08 14.82
CA ASN A 51 -5.63 -24.81 15.47
C ASN A 51 -4.44 -23.91 15.89
N SER A 52 -4.75 -22.76 16.51
CA SER A 52 -3.80 -21.68 16.90
C SER A 52 -3.12 -20.90 15.76
N SER A 53 -3.12 -21.41 14.52
CA SER A 53 -2.67 -20.69 13.32
C SER A 53 -3.67 -19.63 12.86
N THR A 54 -3.18 -18.46 12.41
CA THR A 54 -4.01 -17.49 11.67
C THR A 54 -4.32 -18.09 10.29
N VAL A 55 -5.59 -18.11 9.89
CA VAL A 55 -6.04 -18.64 8.58
C VAL A 55 -6.73 -17.58 7.70
N GLY A 56 -6.81 -16.35 8.18
CA GLY A 56 -7.37 -15.22 7.46
C GLY A 56 -7.65 -14.05 8.39
N HIS A 57 -8.16 -12.96 7.83
CA HIS A 57 -8.43 -11.75 8.60
C HIS A 57 -9.83 -11.19 8.35
N VAL A 58 -10.36 -10.56 9.40
CA VAL A 58 -11.52 -9.67 9.30
C VAL A 58 -11.17 -8.50 8.36
N PRO A 59 -12.06 -8.11 7.42
CA PRO A 59 -11.69 -7.09 6.42
C PRO A 59 -11.44 -5.72 7.06
N LYS A 60 -10.39 -5.04 6.62
CA LYS A 60 -9.91 -3.73 7.14
C LYS A 60 -10.98 -2.61 7.21
N LYS A 61 -12.09 -2.76 6.48
CA LYS A 61 -13.27 -1.86 6.59
C LYS A 61 -13.92 -1.91 7.98
N ILE A 62 -13.88 -3.05 8.69
CA ILE A 62 -14.50 -3.23 10.03
C ILE A 62 -13.52 -3.71 11.12
N SER A 63 -12.26 -4.00 10.79
CA SER A 63 -11.23 -4.51 11.72
C SER A 63 -11.11 -3.66 13.00
N ALA A 64 -11.03 -2.33 12.85
CA ALA A 64 -11.02 -1.36 13.97
C ALA A 64 -12.18 -1.55 14.96
N VAL A 65 -13.40 -1.80 14.46
CA VAL A 65 -14.58 -2.02 15.33
C VAL A 65 -14.47 -3.37 16.04
N CYS A 66 -14.03 -4.40 15.32
CA CYS A 66 -13.88 -5.76 15.85
C CYS A 66 -12.76 -5.84 16.91
N SER A 67 -11.62 -5.19 16.65
CA SER A 67 -10.47 -5.16 17.57
C SER A 67 -10.78 -4.37 18.85
N LEU A 68 -11.57 -3.29 18.75
CA LEU A 68 -12.05 -2.56 19.93
C LEU A 68 -13.09 -3.35 20.74
N PHE A 69 -13.95 -4.14 20.08
CA PHE A 69 -14.89 -5.02 20.77
C PHE A 69 -14.19 -6.17 21.51
N LEU A 70 -13.24 -6.85 20.84
CA LEU A 70 -12.39 -7.88 21.45
C LEU A 70 -11.54 -7.32 22.61
N ARG A 71 -11.11 -6.03 22.53
CA ARG A 71 -10.41 -5.35 23.64
C ARG A 71 -11.30 -5.13 24.87
N ARG A 72 -12.63 -5.15 24.71
CA ARG A 72 -13.62 -4.91 25.77
C ARG A 72 -14.31 -6.22 26.22
N ASN A 73 -13.57 -7.32 26.15
CA ASN A 73 -14.01 -8.67 26.56
C ASN A 73 -15.24 -9.21 25.81
N GLY A 74 -15.55 -8.66 24.63
CA GLY A 74 -16.48 -9.29 23.69
C GLY A 74 -15.80 -10.43 22.92
N THR A 75 -16.58 -11.43 22.50
CA THR A 75 -16.14 -12.56 21.68
C THR A 75 -16.59 -12.37 20.24
N ILE A 76 -15.77 -12.76 19.26
CA ILE A 76 -16.16 -12.82 17.85
C ILE A 76 -15.85 -14.21 17.30
N THR A 77 -16.87 -14.87 16.72
CA THR A 77 -16.75 -16.16 16.03
C THR A 77 -17.08 -15.97 14.56
N CYS A 78 -16.25 -16.51 13.68
CA CYS A 78 -16.46 -16.54 12.24
C CYS A 78 -17.12 -17.88 11.86
N HIS A 79 -18.36 -17.84 11.38
CA HIS A 79 -19.07 -18.99 10.84
C HIS A 79 -18.98 -19.00 9.31
N VAL A 80 -18.32 -19.99 8.72
CA VAL A 80 -18.14 -20.11 7.26
C VAL A 80 -19.47 -20.50 6.60
N THR A 81 -19.93 -19.71 5.63
CA THR A 81 -21.22 -19.91 4.93
C THR A 81 -21.08 -20.24 3.44
N GLY A 82 -19.87 -20.39 2.93
CA GLY A 82 -19.65 -20.71 1.52
C GLY A 82 -18.21 -21.09 1.18
N ARG A 83 -18.02 -21.59 -0.04
CA ARG A 83 -16.70 -21.86 -0.63
C ARG A 83 -16.00 -20.56 -1.03
N ARG A 84 -14.69 -20.61 -1.27
CA ARG A 84 -13.90 -19.48 -1.77
C ARG A 84 -14.54 -18.82 -3.00
N GLN A 85 -14.59 -17.49 -3.01
CA GLN A 85 -15.05 -16.69 -4.14
C GLN A 85 -14.08 -15.54 -4.42
N TYR A 86 -14.27 -14.87 -5.56
CA TYR A 86 -13.51 -13.67 -5.90
C TYR A 86 -14.10 -12.42 -5.24
N SER A 87 -13.20 -11.59 -4.71
CA SER A 87 -13.52 -10.33 -4.03
C SER A 87 -14.24 -9.35 -4.94
N ARG A 88 -15.49 -8.99 -4.60
CA ARG A 88 -16.33 -8.09 -5.42
C ARG A 88 -16.13 -6.60 -5.14
N ASP A 89 -15.63 -6.25 -3.96
CA ASP A 89 -15.48 -4.87 -3.47
C ASP A 89 -14.02 -4.38 -3.38
N LEU A 90 -13.10 -5.16 -3.95
CA LEU A 90 -11.68 -4.85 -4.09
C LEU A 90 -11.33 -4.80 -5.58
N PRO A 91 -10.94 -3.65 -6.15
CA PRO A 91 -10.62 -3.56 -7.58
C PRO A 91 -9.46 -4.48 -8.02
N GLN A 92 -8.51 -4.76 -7.12
CA GLN A 92 -7.43 -5.74 -7.35
C GLN A 92 -7.86 -7.22 -7.26
N GLY A 93 -9.13 -7.50 -6.98
CA GLY A 93 -9.62 -8.86 -6.72
C GLY A 93 -9.07 -9.44 -5.41
N GLY A 94 -8.67 -10.72 -5.44
CA GLY A 94 -8.27 -11.52 -4.28
C GLY A 94 -9.32 -12.57 -3.88
N LEU A 95 -8.91 -13.59 -3.13
CA LEU A 95 -9.81 -14.65 -2.64
C LEU A 95 -10.41 -14.28 -1.29
N GLU A 96 -11.72 -14.50 -1.17
CA GLU A 96 -12.49 -14.29 0.06
C GLU A 96 -13.36 -15.52 0.38
N ILE A 97 -13.58 -15.79 1.67
CA ILE A 97 -14.49 -16.85 2.14
C ILE A 97 -15.76 -16.21 2.68
N PRO A 98 -16.97 -16.52 2.16
CA PRO A 98 -18.23 -16.05 2.73
C PRO A 98 -18.40 -16.52 4.19
N CYS A 99 -18.78 -15.60 5.07
CA CYS A 99 -18.99 -15.93 6.49
C CYS A 99 -20.02 -15.03 7.18
N VAL A 100 -20.50 -15.49 8.33
CA VAL A 100 -21.19 -14.65 9.32
C VAL A 100 -20.26 -14.44 10.51
N TYR A 101 -19.98 -13.19 10.85
CA TYR A 101 -19.34 -12.85 12.12
C TYR A 101 -20.42 -12.76 13.21
N VAL A 102 -20.34 -13.64 14.20
CA VAL A 102 -21.17 -13.64 15.40
C VAL A 102 -20.42 -12.94 16.51
N PHE A 103 -20.95 -11.81 16.98
CA PHE A 103 -20.42 -11.02 18.08
C PHE A 103 -21.21 -11.35 19.34
N GLU A 104 -20.54 -11.67 20.45
CA GLU A 104 -21.18 -11.99 21.74
C GLU A 104 -20.56 -11.15 22.85
N GLY A 105 -21.38 -10.65 23.78
CA GLY A 105 -20.89 -9.79 24.86
C GLY A 105 -21.99 -8.96 25.56
N GLN A 106 -21.58 -7.80 26.09
CA GLN A 106 -22.48 -6.86 26.77
C GLN A 106 -23.29 -6.03 25.76
N GLY A 107 -24.58 -5.82 26.05
CA GLY A 107 -25.53 -5.14 25.17
C GLY A 107 -25.05 -3.76 24.68
N ASP A 108 -24.59 -2.89 25.58
CA ASP A 108 -24.11 -1.54 25.24
C ASP A 108 -22.99 -1.53 24.18
N ASP A 109 -22.05 -2.48 24.27
CA ASP A 109 -20.93 -2.55 23.33
C ASP A 109 -21.32 -3.26 22.03
N LEU A 110 -22.25 -4.23 22.08
CA LEU A 110 -22.87 -4.81 20.87
C LEU A 110 -23.68 -3.77 20.09
N ASP A 111 -24.42 -2.90 20.77
CA ASP A 111 -25.20 -1.84 20.13
C ASP A 111 -24.29 -0.78 19.49
N LYS A 112 -23.13 -0.49 20.11
CA LYS A 112 -22.06 0.34 19.49
C LYS A 112 -21.48 -0.34 18.26
N VAL A 113 -21.13 -1.63 18.32
CA VAL A 113 -20.64 -2.41 17.17
C VAL A 113 -21.65 -2.40 16.02
N LYS A 114 -22.92 -2.71 16.31
CA LYS A 114 -24.02 -2.72 15.35
C LYS A 114 -24.18 -1.37 14.64
N LYS A 115 -24.21 -0.26 15.40
CA LYS A 115 -24.26 1.12 14.85
C LYS A 115 -23.02 1.43 13.99
N LEU A 116 -21.81 1.12 14.48
CA LEU A 116 -20.55 1.42 13.79
C LEU A 116 -20.33 0.60 12.51
N ILE A 117 -20.83 -0.63 12.45
CA ILE A 117 -20.77 -1.49 11.26
C ILE A 117 -21.88 -1.09 10.27
N GLN A 118 -23.10 -0.81 10.73
CA GLN A 118 -24.20 -0.36 9.86
C GLN A 118 -23.88 0.99 9.18
N ALA A 119 -23.27 1.93 9.89
CA ALA A 119 -22.81 3.20 9.32
C ALA A 119 -21.81 3.01 8.16
N ARG A 120 -21.02 1.93 8.17
CA ARG A 120 -20.06 1.58 7.11
C ARG A 120 -20.70 0.94 5.86
N LYS A 121 -21.97 0.52 5.91
CA LYS A 121 -22.72 0.06 4.73
C LYS A 121 -23.19 1.19 3.81
N HIS A 122 -23.24 2.44 4.28
CA HIS A 122 -23.94 3.55 3.60
C HIS A 122 -23.03 4.70 3.11
N LYS A 123 -21.81 4.39 2.65
CA LYS A 123 -21.02 5.36 1.86
C LYS A 123 -21.04 4.97 0.36
N PRO A 124 -21.96 5.52 -0.46
CA PRO A 124 -21.83 5.45 -1.90
C PRO A 124 -20.62 6.28 -2.37
N ASN A 125 -20.12 6.02 -3.57
CA ASN A 125 -19.07 6.84 -4.19
C ASN A 125 -19.63 8.21 -4.58
N CYS A 126 -19.40 9.23 -3.76
CA CYS A 126 -19.57 10.62 -4.19
C CYS A 126 -18.39 11.02 -5.08
N ILE A 127 -18.65 11.15 -6.38
CA ILE A 127 -17.78 11.88 -7.31
C ILE A 127 -18.23 13.33 -7.26
N GLU A 128 -17.46 14.21 -6.63
CA GLU A 128 -17.71 15.65 -6.67
C GLU A 128 -16.93 16.28 -7.83
N ASN A 129 -17.66 16.64 -8.89
CA ASN A 129 -17.16 17.55 -9.92
C ASN A 129 -17.15 18.98 -9.36
N GLN A 130 -16.04 19.70 -9.48
CA GLN A 130 -16.00 21.14 -9.18
C GLN A 130 -15.40 21.95 -10.34
N GLN A 131 -16.31 22.46 -11.17
CA GLN A 131 -16.22 23.60 -12.09
C GLN A 131 -17.69 23.89 -12.51
N GLN A 132 -18.17 25.13 -12.65
CA GLN A 132 -17.48 26.40 -12.93
C GLN A 132 -17.77 27.51 -11.88
N VAL A 133 -17.67 28.79 -12.29
CA VAL A 133 -17.32 29.98 -11.49
C VAL A 133 -18.35 31.12 -11.71
N SER A 134 -18.23 32.21 -10.91
CA SER A 134 -18.92 33.52 -10.96
C SER A 134 -20.25 33.59 -10.19
N SER A 135 -20.62 34.68 -9.51
CA SER A 135 -19.97 35.98 -9.20
C SER A 135 -20.41 36.43 -7.79
N SER A 136 -19.87 37.44 -7.09
CA SER A 136 -19.23 38.71 -7.50
C SER A 136 -18.31 39.29 -6.40
N GLU A 137 -17.49 40.28 -6.76
CA GLU A 137 -16.64 41.04 -5.83
C GLU A 137 -17.39 42.23 -5.22
N GLU A 138 -17.42 42.35 -3.88
CA GLU A 138 -17.50 43.66 -3.18
C GLU A 138 -17.32 43.48 -1.65
N ALA A 139 -16.31 44.14 -1.05
CA ALA A 139 -16.15 44.51 0.38
C ALA A 139 -14.67 44.64 0.82
N VAL A 140 -13.84 45.37 0.06
CA VAL A 140 -12.42 45.57 0.43
C VAL A 140 -12.27 46.59 1.57
N ALA A 141 -11.60 46.16 2.64
CA ALA A 141 -10.85 46.93 3.64
C ALA A 141 -11.39 48.31 4.10
N LYS A 142 -12.24 48.29 5.13
CA LYS A 142 -12.28 49.24 6.27
C LYS A 142 -12.56 48.38 7.52
N ARG A 143 -11.95 48.58 8.69
CA ARG A 143 -11.34 49.79 9.28
C ARG A 143 -10.25 49.36 10.29
N MET A 144 -9.23 50.18 10.54
CA MET A 144 -8.19 49.89 11.55
C MET A 144 -8.50 50.53 12.91
N LYS A 145 -7.95 49.91 13.97
CA LYS A 145 -7.68 50.39 15.35
C LYS A 145 -8.80 50.32 16.42
N ALA A 146 -8.31 49.97 17.61
CA ALA A 146 -8.81 50.13 18.97
C ALA A 146 -9.99 49.27 19.47
N ASP A 147 -9.95 48.69 20.68
CA ASP A 147 -8.82 48.34 21.61
C ASP A 147 -9.38 47.36 22.68
N ASN A 148 -8.54 46.42 23.18
CA ASN A 148 -8.74 45.55 24.37
C ASN A 148 -10.02 44.64 24.39
N GLU A 149 -10.23 43.60 25.21
CA GLU A 149 -9.55 42.83 26.29
C GLU A 149 -10.24 41.41 26.29
N ASP A 150 -9.82 40.28 26.89
CA ASP A 150 -8.71 39.83 27.74
C ASP A 150 -8.61 38.26 27.72
N THR A 151 -7.60 37.68 28.38
CA THR A 151 -7.50 36.28 28.90
C THR A 151 -7.42 35.10 27.88
N PRO A 152 -6.86 33.91 28.23
CA PRO A 152 -5.63 33.49 27.55
C PRO A 152 -5.60 32.06 26.97
N HIS A 153 -4.51 31.76 26.24
CA HIS A 153 -4.17 30.41 25.78
C HIS A 153 -3.81 29.48 26.94
N GLN A 154 -4.23 28.21 26.84
CA GLN A 154 -3.78 27.14 27.73
C GLN A 154 -2.97 26.09 26.94
N GLU A 155 -1.67 26.06 27.20
CA GLU A 155 -0.72 25.07 26.70
C GLU A 155 -0.81 23.79 27.56
N VAL A 156 -0.85 22.61 26.93
CA VAL A 156 -0.94 21.32 27.64
C VAL A 156 0.40 20.60 27.56
N VAL A 157 1.10 20.60 28.69
CA VAL A 157 2.40 19.96 28.89
C VAL A 157 2.27 18.43 28.82
N LEU A 158 3.21 17.78 28.13
CA LEU A 158 3.42 16.34 28.26
C LEU A 158 4.19 16.08 29.57
N LEU A 159 3.59 15.32 30.49
CA LEU A 159 4.26 14.85 31.70
C LEU A 159 5.01 13.54 31.44
N ASP A 160 6.25 13.49 31.93
CA ASP A 160 7.18 12.36 31.84
C ASP A 160 7.32 11.74 33.24
N ASP A 161 6.47 10.75 33.54
CA ASP A 161 6.47 10.02 34.81
C ASP A 161 7.26 8.70 34.68
N CYS A 162 8.59 8.82 34.69
CA CYS A 162 9.49 7.67 34.82
C CYS A 162 9.48 7.14 36.27
N ALA A 163 8.91 5.95 36.49
CA ALA A 163 8.98 5.20 37.74
C ALA A 163 9.81 3.92 37.58
N ASP A 164 10.82 3.76 38.43
CA ASP A 164 11.75 2.61 38.45
C ASP A 164 11.20 1.48 39.33
N GLU A 165 10.93 0.31 38.74
CA GLU A 165 10.84 -0.96 39.46
C GLU A 165 11.81 -1.98 38.85
N THR A 166 12.90 -2.24 39.57
CA THR A 166 13.93 -3.21 39.19
C THR A 166 13.48 -4.65 39.44
N VAL A 167 13.27 -5.41 38.37
CA VAL A 167 13.12 -6.87 38.42
C VAL A 167 14.21 -7.55 37.59
N ALA A 168 14.68 -8.71 38.08
CA ALA A 168 15.93 -9.32 37.65
C ALA A 168 15.88 -9.92 36.24
N ALA A 169 17.05 -10.04 35.63
CA ALA A 169 17.23 -10.61 34.30
C ALA A 169 16.90 -12.11 34.26
N ASP A 170 16.17 -12.53 33.23
CA ASP A 170 16.52 -13.73 32.48
C ASP A 170 16.02 -13.65 31.01
N ASN A 171 16.77 -14.26 30.10
CA ASN A 171 16.45 -14.57 28.69
C ASN A 171 15.52 -13.61 27.90
N GLN A 172 16.11 -12.61 27.22
CA GLN A 172 15.57 -12.24 25.90
C GLN A 172 15.85 -13.39 24.92
N PRO A 173 14.88 -13.82 24.09
CA PRO A 173 15.20 -14.70 22.98
C PRO A 173 16.05 -13.91 21.97
N GLU A 174 17.15 -14.51 21.51
CA GLU A 174 17.90 -13.96 20.37
C GLU A 174 16.94 -13.88 19.17
N THR A 175 16.88 -12.71 18.52
CA THR A 175 16.04 -12.54 17.32
C THR A 175 16.71 -13.27 16.17
N GLU A 176 16.24 -14.48 15.87
CA GLU A 176 16.65 -15.26 14.70
C GLU A 176 16.58 -14.36 13.45
N GLU A 177 17.72 -14.16 12.76
CA GLU A 177 17.75 -13.34 11.55
C GLU A 177 16.83 -13.93 10.49
N GLU A 178 15.93 -13.12 9.94
CA GLU A 178 14.96 -13.60 8.96
C GLU A 178 15.67 -14.19 7.73
N PRO A 179 15.30 -15.42 7.28
CA PRO A 179 16.00 -16.10 6.20
C PRO A 179 16.05 -15.29 4.91
N VAL A 180 17.21 -15.33 4.25
CA VAL A 180 17.46 -14.62 2.99
C VAL A 180 16.80 -15.39 1.84
N TRP A 181 15.95 -14.71 1.08
CA TRP A 181 15.41 -15.25 -0.17
C TRP A 181 16.40 -15.06 -1.32
N LEU A 182 16.92 -13.85 -1.51
CA LEU A 182 17.86 -13.50 -2.59
C LEU A 182 18.88 -12.45 -2.16
N GLN A 183 20.07 -12.49 -2.76
CA GLN A 183 21.08 -11.43 -2.67
C GLN A 183 21.37 -10.90 -4.09
N ILE A 184 20.93 -9.68 -4.38
CA ILE A 184 21.03 -9.04 -5.70
C ILE A 184 22.02 -7.87 -5.59
N GLY A 185 23.29 -8.15 -5.85
CA GLY A 185 24.37 -7.20 -5.60
C GLY A 185 24.41 -6.79 -4.12
N PRO A 186 24.28 -5.50 -3.79
CA PRO A 186 24.21 -5.04 -2.41
C PRO A 186 22.83 -5.25 -1.74
N ILE A 187 21.76 -5.56 -2.48
CA ILE A 187 20.40 -5.70 -1.92
C ILE A 187 20.19 -7.12 -1.38
N LYS A 188 20.00 -7.23 -0.06
CA LYS A 188 19.49 -8.44 0.64
C LYS A 188 17.96 -8.41 0.60
N LEU A 189 17.33 -9.39 -0.07
CA LEU A 189 15.89 -9.65 0.01
C LEU A 189 15.65 -10.82 0.97
N ILE A 190 14.77 -10.62 1.95
CA ILE A 190 14.44 -11.61 2.97
C ILE A 190 13.11 -12.32 2.67
N GLN A 191 12.77 -13.34 3.45
CA GLN A 191 11.54 -14.13 3.24
C GLN A 191 10.26 -13.27 3.24
N SER A 192 10.17 -12.26 4.11
CA SER A 192 9.05 -11.31 4.12
C SER A 192 9.00 -10.42 2.87
N ASP A 193 10.12 -10.15 2.17
CA ASP A 193 10.08 -9.53 0.84
C ASP A 193 9.37 -10.46 -0.17
N LEU A 194 9.73 -11.76 -0.19
CA LEU A 194 9.03 -12.75 -1.04
C LEU A 194 7.54 -12.83 -0.70
N GLU A 195 7.15 -12.75 0.57
CA GLU A 195 5.75 -12.82 1.00
C GLU A 195 4.95 -11.55 0.64
N LEU A 196 5.57 -10.37 0.71
CA LEU A 196 4.99 -9.12 0.18
C LEU A 196 4.78 -9.20 -1.34
N LEU A 197 5.79 -9.66 -2.08
CA LEU A 197 5.75 -9.75 -3.54
C LEU A 197 4.79 -10.86 -4.02
N SER A 198 4.82 -12.05 -3.46
CA SER A 198 3.93 -13.16 -3.85
C SER A 198 2.49 -12.95 -3.34
N GLY A 199 2.31 -12.41 -2.13
CA GLY A 199 1.01 -12.19 -1.48
C GLY A 199 0.13 -11.09 -2.07
N GLY A 200 0.55 -10.44 -3.17
CA GLY A 200 -0.23 -9.40 -3.85
C GLY A 200 -0.12 -8.00 -3.25
N LEU A 201 0.88 -7.75 -2.41
CA LEU A 201 1.03 -6.49 -1.66
C LEU A 201 1.93 -5.49 -2.40
N ARG A 202 2.07 -4.29 -1.85
CA ARG A 202 2.88 -3.21 -2.45
C ARG A 202 4.36 -3.55 -2.42
N LEU A 203 5.07 -3.22 -3.48
CA LEU A 203 6.53 -3.30 -3.51
C LEU A 203 7.12 -2.20 -2.62
N ASN A 204 8.10 -2.55 -1.79
CA ASN A 204 8.91 -1.63 -1.00
C ASN A 204 10.17 -1.21 -1.77
N ASP A 205 11.04 -0.42 -1.13
CA ASP A 205 12.32 0.02 -1.71
C ASP A 205 13.23 -1.15 -2.14
N ASN A 206 13.37 -2.22 -1.34
CA ASN A 206 14.25 -3.35 -1.64
C ASN A 206 13.92 -3.99 -3.00
N HIS A 207 12.63 -4.23 -3.25
CA HIS A 207 12.14 -4.79 -4.51
C HIS A 207 12.50 -3.93 -5.72
N ILE A 208 12.28 -2.61 -5.63
CA ILE A 208 12.56 -1.68 -6.72
C ILE A 208 14.07 -1.51 -6.91
N ASN A 209 14.84 -1.46 -5.83
CA ASN A 209 16.30 -1.36 -5.88
C ASN A 209 16.96 -2.63 -6.44
N ALA A 210 16.47 -3.82 -6.10
CA ALA A 210 16.89 -5.07 -6.74
C ALA A 210 16.59 -5.07 -8.24
N GLY A 211 15.37 -4.66 -8.63
CA GLY A 211 14.99 -4.54 -10.05
C GLY A 211 15.82 -3.52 -10.82
N GLN A 212 16.07 -2.33 -10.26
CA GLN A 212 16.91 -1.32 -10.87
C GLN A 212 18.38 -1.76 -10.95
N PHE A 213 18.90 -2.45 -9.94
CA PHE A 213 20.27 -3.00 -9.95
C PHE A 213 20.45 -4.03 -11.07
N ILE A 214 19.46 -4.90 -11.29
CA ILE A 214 19.44 -5.85 -12.42
C ILE A 214 19.43 -5.11 -13.76
N LEU A 215 18.52 -4.15 -13.97
CA LEU A 215 18.51 -3.34 -15.20
C LEU A 215 19.84 -2.60 -15.40
N LYS A 216 20.44 -2.04 -14.34
CA LYS A 216 21.72 -1.32 -14.42
C LYS A 216 22.89 -2.23 -14.77
N SER A 217 22.83 -3.49 -14.33
CA SER A 217 23.82 -4.52 -14.67
C SER A 217 23.66 -5.03 -16.10
N GLN A 218 22.42 -5.19 -16.59
CA GLN A 218 22.13 -5.60 -17.96
C GLN A 218 22.40 -4.49 -18.99
N PHE A 219 22.16 -3.23 -18.62
CA PHE A 219 22.25 -2.07 -19.52
C PHE A 219 23.16 -0.96 -18.94
N PRO A 220 24.50 -1.19 -18.81
CA PRO A 220 25.39 -0.25 -18.12
C PRO A 220 25.45 1.16 -18.72
N SER A 221 25.10 1.31 -20.01
CA SER A 221 25.02 2.60 -20.72
C SER A 221 23.97 3.55 -20.14
N ILE A 222 22.85 3.01 -19.64
CA ILE A 222 21.72 3.78 -19.12
C ILE A 222 22.15 4.58 -17.89
N LYS A 223 21.80 5.86 -17.84
CA LYS A 223 22.07 6.75 -16.69
C LYS A 223 20.91 6.68 -15.69
N GLY A 224 21.16 6.99 -14.42
CA GLY A 224 20.21 6.67 -13.34
C GLY A 224 20.27 5.20 -12.94
N LEU A 225 19.10 4.60 -12.70
CA LEU A 225 18.91 3.28 -12.08
C LEU A 225 19.66 3.14 -10.74
N SER A 226 19.64 4.23 -9.97
CA SER A 226 20.22 4.38 -8.63
C SER A 226 19.19 4.11 -7.54
N SER A 227 19.60 4.09 -6.26
CA SER A 227 18.69 3.83 -5.14
C SER A 227 17.46 4.76 -5.16
N THR A 228 16.27 4.21 -4.96
CA THR A 228 15.00 4.95 -4.82
C THR A 228 15.05 6.01 -3.73
N GLN A 229 15.82 5.74 -2.67
CA GLN A 229 15.96 6.57 -1.47
C GLN A 229 17.03 7.67 -1.65
N GLN A 230 18.01 7.43 -2.54
CA GLN A 230 19.09 8.38 -2.87
C GLN A 230 19.37 8.36 -4.38
N PRO A 231 18.49 8.92 -5.22
CA PRO A 231 18.73 9.01 -6.66
C PRO A 231 19.92 9.92 -6.97
N SER A 232 20.77 9.52 -7.92
CA SER A 232 21.91 10.35 -8.34
C SER A 232 21.43 11.65 -8.99
N SER A 233 21.66 12.79 -8.34
CA SER A 233 21.47 14.11 -8.94
C SER A 233 22.61 14.45 -9.89
N TYR A 234 22.24 14.98 -11.07
CA TYR A 234 23.17 15.49 -12.08
C TYR A 234 23.10 17.03 -12.16
N GLY A 235 21.94 17.63 -11.93
CA GLY A 235 21.72 19.08 -12.00
C GLY A 235 21.57 19.65 -13.41
N TYR A 236 21.71 18.81 -14.44
CA TYR A 236 21.52 19.13 -15.86
C TYR A 236 20.83 17.97 -16.59
N TRP A 237 20.30 18.22 -17.79
CA TRP A 237 19.57 17.20 -18.54
C TRP A 237 20.52 16.10 -19.04
N VAL A 238 20.13 14.84 -18.81
CA VAL A 238 20.92 13.66 -19.17
C VAL A 238 20.17 12.84 -20.22
N ASN A 239 20.78 12.64 -21.39
CA ASN A 239 20.27 11.72 -22.41
C ASN A 239 20.39 10.26 -21.95
N HIS A 240 19.50 9.38 -22.42
CA HIS A 240 19.50 7.95 -22.13
C HIS A 240 19.49 7.65 -20.61
N TYR A 241 18.72 8.45 -19.87
CA TYR A 241 18.47 8.33 -18.44
C TYR A 241 17.19 7.53 -18.17
N LEU A 242 17.19 6.71 -17.12
CA LEU A 242 16.04 5.95 -16.63
C LEU A 242 16.16 5.79 -15.11
N GLN A 243 15.05 5.95 -14.39
CA GLN A 243 15.00 5.78 -12.94
C GLN A 243 13.57 5.43 -12.53
N VAL A 244 13.41 4.63 -11.48
CA VAL A 244 12.14 4.49 -10.75
C VAL A 244 12.20 5.40 -9.54
N LEU A 245 11.18 6.25 -9.37
CA LEU A 245 11.06 7.19 -8.25
C LEU A 245 9.88 6.80 -7.35
N HIS A 246 10.11 6.89 -6.05
CA HIS A 246 9.06 6.89 -5.05
C HIS A 246 8.43 8.28 -4.96
N CYS A 247 7.12 8.36 -4.76
CA CYS A 247 6.41 9.62 -4.54
C CYS A 247 5.08 9.43 -3.78
N GLY A 248 4.47 10.52 -3.35
CA GLY A 248 3.04 10.60 -3.05
C GLY A 248 2.56 9.74 -1.89
N GLY A 249 3.43 9.42 -0.93
CA GLY A 249 3.08 8.61 0.24
C GLY A 249 2.70 7.17 -0.13
N ASN A 250 3.61 6.43 -0.75
CA ASN A 250 3.48 5.05 -1.27
C ASN A 250 2.91 4.94 -2.70
N HIS A 251 3.57 5.60 -3.66
CA HIS A 251 3.38 5.41 -5.10
C HIS A 251 4.73 5.31 -5.84
N TRP A 252 4.72 4.69 -7.01
CA TRP A 252 5.89 4.36 -7.83
C TRP A 252 5.68 4.79 -9.27
N VAL A 253 6.64 5.54 -9.83
CA VAL A 253 6.65 5.97 -11.24
C VAL A 253 8.00 5.70 -11.89
N ALA A 254 7.99 5.35 -13.18
CA ALA A 254 9.22 5.32 -13.99
C ALA A 254 9.42 6.68 -14.66
N VAL A 255 10.66 7.17 -14.73
CA VAL A 255 11.01 8.44 -15.39
C VAL A 255 12.18 8.24 -16.35
N SER A 256 12.11 8.81 -17.55
CA SER A 256 13.14 8.57 -18.57
C SER A 256 13.29 9.69 -19.61
N SER A 257 14.51 9.84 -20.13
CA SER A 257 14.84 10.61 -21.33
C SER A 257 15.13 9.73 -22.56
N ILE A 258 14.98 8.41 -22.45
CA ILE A 258 15.12 7.48 -23.58
C ILE A 258 14.02 7.82 -24.61
N GLY A 259 14.44 8.11 -25.84
CA GLY A 259 13.55 8.55 -26.92
C GLY A 259 12.85 9.90 -26.63
N CYS A 260 13.54 10.83 -25.97
CA CYS A 260 13.11 12.22 -25.76
C CYS A 260 14.04 13.19 -26.50
N ASN A 261 13.57 14.41 -26.79
CA ASN A 261 14.45 15.47 -27.29
C ASN A 261 15.33 16.04 -26.16
N GLU A 262 16.28 16.91 -26.51
CA GLU A 262 17.07 17.65 -25.53
C GLU A 262 16.18 18.45 -24.57
N SER A 263 16.54 18.44 -23.29
CA SER A 263 15.76 19.03 -22.19
C SER A 263 14.35 18.44 -22.00
N GLU A 264 14.01 17.27 -22.54
CA GLU A 264 12.73 16.59 -22.27
C GLU A 264 12.88 15.35 -21.38
N VAL A 265 11.89 15.13 -20.51
CA VAL A 265 11.76 13.91 -19.71
C VAL A 265 10.30 13.45 -19.66
N LYS A 266 10.09 12.13 -19.73
CA LYS A 266 8.77 11.48 -19.67
C LYS A 266 8.60 10.77 -18.33
N VAL A 267 7.47 10.98 -17.69
CA VAL A 267 7.00 10.27 -16.49
C VAL A 267 5.99 9.22 -16.94
N TYR A 268 6.17 7.96 -16.55
CA TYR A 268 5.27 6.86 -16.85
C TYR A 268 4.61 6.39 -15.55
N ASP A 269 3.33 6.73 -15.42
CA ASP A 269 2.52 6.51 -14.22
C ASP A 269 1.36 5.55 -14.53
N SER A 270 1.20 4.48 -13.77
CA SER A 270 0.12 3.50 -13.92
C SER A 270 -1.18 3.87 -13.19
N ILE A 271 -1.18 4.89 -12.32
CA ILE A 271 -2.34 5.34 -11.55
C ILE A 271 -2.83 6.70 -12.05
N TYR A 272 -2.01 7.74 -11.93
CA TYR A 272 -2.47 9.13 -12.06
C TYR A 272 -2.47 9.63 -13.50
N ARG A 273 -3.25 10.69 -13.75
CA ARG A 273 -3.36 11.38 -15.05
C ARG A 273 -2.67 12.75 -15.07
N ASN A 274 -2.09 13.17 -13.95
CA ASN A 274 -1.33 14.40 -13.77
C ASN A 274 -0.05 14.08 -12.99
N ILE A 275 1.02 14.84 -13.20
CA ILE A 275 2.28 14.72 -12.44
C ILE A 275 2.18 15.60 -11.19
N SER A 276 2.47 15.06 -10.00
CA SER A 276 2.52 15.84 -8.76
C SER A 276 3.72 16.79 -8.71
N ASP A 277 3.60 17.90 -8.00
CA ASP A 277 4.69 18.88 -7.87
C ASP A 277 5.90 18.34 -7.10
N GLU A 278 5.71 17.31 -6.28
CA GLU A 278 6.77 16.48 -5.68
C GLU A 278 7.62 15.79 -6.76
N VAL A 279 7.00 15.08 -7.72
CA VAL A 279 7.73 14.42 -8.82
C VAL A 279 8.41 15.44 -9.72
N LYS A 280 7.79 16.60 -9.96
CA LYS A 280 8.44 17.72 -10.69
C LYS A 280 9.66 18.23 -9.94
N THR A 281 9.54 18.45 -8.63
CA THR A 281 10.63 18.91 -7.76
C THR A 281 11.79 17.92 -7.79
N HIS A 282 11.55 16.62 -7.57
CA HIS A 282 12.57 15.58 -7.67
C HIS A 282 13.25 15.58 -9.06
N LEU A 283 12.48 15.68 -10.15
CA LEU A 283 13.05 15.73 -11.51
C LEU A 283 13.88 16.99 -11.77
N HIS A 284 13.49 18.15 -11.24
CA HIS A 284 14.28 19.38 -11.35
C HIS A 284 15.55 19.34 -10.47
N THR A 285 15.51 18.69 -9.31
CA THR A 285 16.71 18.43 -8.48
C THR A 285 17.66 17.43 -9.15
N ILE A 286 17.13 16.44 -9.88
CA ILE A 286 17.95 15.39 -10.52
C ILE A 286 18.51 15.84 -11.88
N LEU A 287 17.66 16.38 -12.76
CA LEU A 287 17.97 16.69 -14.16
C LEU A 287 18.02 18.21 -14.46
N GLY A 288 17.96 19.06 -13.44
CA GLY A 288 18.02 20.52 -13.57
C GLY A 288 16.66 21.20 -13.79
N SER A 289 16.58 22.49 -13.46
CA SER A 289 15.36 23.31 -13.52
C SER A 289 14.71 23.39 -14.91
N ASN A 290 15.49 23.22 -15.98
CA ASN A 290 15.07 23.57 -17.33
C ASN A 290 14.38 22.42 -18.08
N VAL A 291 14.23 21.23 -17.46
CA VAL A 291 13.63 20.08 -18.13
C VAL A 291 12.11 20.21 -18.30
N LYS A 292 11.64 19.96 -19.51
CA LYS A 292 10.24 19.85 -19.87
C LYS A 292 9.74 18.46 -19.48
N ILE A 293 8.90 18.41 -18.45
CA ILE A 293 8.35 17.16 -17.91
C ILE A 293 7.01 16.87 -18.59
N SER A 294 6.85 15.66 -19.13
CA SER A 294 5.66 15.20 -19.82
C SER A 294 5.14 13.87 -19.27
N LEU A 295 3.85 13.59 -19.45
CA LEU A 295 3.18 12.37 -18.99
C LEU A 295 2.52 11.66 -20.19
N PRO A 296 3.20 10.70 -20.84
CA PRO A 296 2.61 9.91 -21.91
C PRO A 296 1.39 9.12 -21.43
N SER A 297 0.44 8.89 -22.34
CA SER A 297 -0.59 7.89 -22.11
C SER A 297 0.06 6.50 -22.07
N VAL A 298 -0.29 5.71 -21.06
CA VAL A 298 0.15 4.32 -20.85
C VAL A 298 -1.00 3.52 -20.26
N GLN A 299 -0.89 2.19 -20.29
CA GLN A 299 -1.79 1.31 -19.55
C GLN A 299 -1.85 1.72 -18.08
N LYS A 300 -3.06 1.99 -17.58
CA LYS A 300 -3.32 2.15 -16.16
C LYS A 300 -3.54 0.79 -15.50
N GLN A 301 -3.08 0.66 -14.26
CA GLN A 301 -3.27 -0.54 -13.46
C GLN A 301 -4.71 -0.66 -12.97
N ILE A 302 -5.12 -1.89 -12.69
CA ILE A 302 -6.36 -2.21 -11.99
C ILE A 302 -6.05 -2.37 -10.50
N GLY A 303 -6.71 -1.61 -9.62
CA GLY A 303 -6.40 -1.59 -8.19
C GLY A 303 -5.17 -0.75 -7.81
N SER A 304 -4.69 -0.87 -6.58
CA SER A 304 -3.75 0.10 -5.97
C SER A 304 -2.43 -0.49 -5.47
N MET A 305 -2.06 -1.72 -5.86
CA MET A 305 -0.89 -2.43 -5.32
C MET A 305 0.27 -2.60 -6.32
N ASP A 306 0.01 -2.55 -7.62
CA ASP A 306 0.96 -2.97 -8.67
C ASP A 306 1.77 -1.81 -9.29
N CYS A 307 1.78 -0.62 -8.71
CA CYS A 307 2.48 0.54 -9.31
C CYS A 307 3.99 0.30 -9.45
N GLY A 308 4.61 -0.36 -8.46
CA GLY A 308 6.01 -0.78 -8.57
C GLY A 308 6.26 -1.78 -9.70
N LEU A 309 5.34 -2.72 -9.92
CA LEU A 309 5.42 -3.69 -11.03
C LEU A 309 5.25 -3.02 -12.40
N PHE A 310 4.34 -2.05 -12.53
CA PHE A 310 4.20 -1.27 -13.75
C PHE A 310 5.41 -0.35 -13.99
N ALA A 311 5.95 0.31 -12.97
CA ALA A 311 7.16 1.11 -13.09
C ALA A 311 8.36 0.24 -13.53
N MET A 312 8.51 -0.97 -12.98
CA MET A 312 9.53 -1.91 -13.44
C MET A 312 9.26 -2.42 -14.87
N ALA A 313 8.00 -2.66 -15.25
CA ALA A 313 7.65 -3.08 -16.61
C ALA A 313 7.92 -2.00 -17.67
N PHE A 314 7.53 -0.74 -17.39
CA PHE A 314 7.86 0.41 -18.23
C PHE A 314 9.39 0.60 -18.34
N SER A 315 10.11 0.57 -17.21
CA SER A 315 11.57 0.68 -17.19
C SER A 315 12.25 -0.43 -17.98
N THR A 316 11.79 -1.68 -17.85
CA THR A 316 12.35 -2.83 -18.57
C THR A 316 12.13 -2.69 -20.07
N PHE A 317 10.90 -2.37 -20.51
CA PHE A 317 10.59 -2.15 -21.93
C PHE A 317 11.47 -1.06 -22.57
N LEU A 318 11.69 0.06 -21.87
CA LEU A 318 12.57 1.15 -22.32
C LEU A 318 14.05 0.74 -22.31
N ALA A 319 14.48 -0.06 -21.34
CA ALA A 319 15.87 -0.50 -21.21
C ALA A 319 16.29 -1.50 -22.30
N HIS A 320 15.39 -2.38 -22.74
CA HIS A 320 15.58 -3.24 -23.93
C HIS A 320 15.59 -2.45 -25.26
N GLY A 321 15.42 -1.13 -25.24
CA GLY A 321 15.62 -0.26 -26.40
C GLY A 321 14.39 -0.08 -27.30
N ASN A 322 13.20 -0.51 -26.86
CA ASN A 322 11.96 -0.34 -27.61
C ASN A 322 11.54 1.14 -27.74
N ASP A 323 10.77 1.46 -28.79
CA ASP A 323 10.19 2.78 -28.99
C ASP A 323 9.20 3.15 -27.86
N PRO A 324 9.45 4.22 -27.08
CA PRO A 324 8.58 4.66 -26.01
C PRO A 324 7.13 4.97 -26.42
N VAL A 325 6.86 5.28 -27.70
CA VAL A 325 5.50 5.54 -28.21
C VAL A 325 4.61 4.31 -28.07
N LEU A 326 5.18 3.11 -28.17
CA LEU A 326 4.45 1.84 -28.10
C LEU A 326 3.81 1.58 -26.73
N LEU A 327 4.34 2.16 -25.63
CA LEU A 327 3.80 2.03 -24.27
C LEU A 327 2.35 2.54 -24.13
N SER A 328 1.89 3.41 -25.04
CA SER A 328 0.50 3.87 -25.11
C SER A 328 -0.47 2.77 -25.52
N ASN A 329 -0.04 1.90 -26.45
CA ASN A 329 -0.86 0.84 -27.03
C ASN A 329 -0.59 -0.53 -26.39
N LEU A 330 0.59 -0.76 -25.83
CA LEU A 330 0.96 -2.00 -25.14
C LEU A 330 -0.03 -2.39 -24.02
N LYS A 331 -0.25 -3.70 -23.84
CA LYS A 331 -1.19 -4.28 -22.88
C LYS A 331 -0.53 -5.41 -22.09
N PHE A 332 0.24 -5.04 -21.08
CA PHE A 332 0.80 -5.94 -20.09
C PHE A 332 -0.29 -6.78 -19.42
N LYS A 333 -0.08 -8.10 -19.35
CA LYS A 333 -0.92 -9.01 -18.56
C LYS A 333 -0.68 -8.78 -17.07
N GLN A 334 -1.38 -7.82 -16.47
CA GLN A 334 -1.18 -7.41 -15.06
C GLN A 334 -1.15 -8.58 -14.08
N HIS A 335 -2.04 -9.57 -14.24
CA HIS A 335 -2.10 -10.79 -13.42
C HIS A 335 -0.85 -11.69 -13.50
N LYS A 336 0.07 -11.45 -14.45
CA LYS A 336 1.36 -12.14 -14.59
C LYS A 336 2.56 -11.30 -14.20
N LEU A 337 2.44 -9.96 -14.10
CA LEU A 337 3.57 -9.07 -13.79
C LEU A 337 4.30 -9.51 -12.52
N ARG A 338 3.54 -9.94 -11.51
CA ARG A 338 4.01 -10.32 -10.18
C ARG A 338 4.85 -11.60 -10.19
N SER A 339 4.34 -12.68 -10.80
CA SER A 339 5.11 -13.91 -10.98
C SER A 339 6.29 -13.72 -11.92
N HIS A 340 6.11 -12.96 -13.01
CA HIS A 340 7.21 -12.64 -13.93
C HIS A 340 8.34 -11.85 -13.25
N PHE A 341 8.01 -10.96 -12.31
CA PHE A 341 9.00 -10.23 -11.53
C PHE A 341 9.76 -11.11 -10.55
N ILE A 342 9.08 -12.04 -9.84
CA ILE A 342 9.73 -13.10 -9.03
C ILE A 342 10.71 -13.89 -9.90
N ASP A 343 10.23 -14.45 -11.02
CA ASP A 343 11.03 -15.17 -12.02
C ASP A 343 12.26 -14.38 -12.49
N CYS A 344 12.15 -13.06 -12.67
CA CYS A 344 13.26 -12.21 -13.11
C CYS A 344 14.26 -11.87 -11.99
N LEU A 345 13.79 -11.69 -10.75
CA LEU A 345 14.66 -11.48 -9.59
C LEU A 345 15.50 -12.74 -9.31
N GLU A 346 14.87 -13.91 -9.29
CA GLU A 346 15.54 -15.21 -9.04
C GLU A 346 16.55 -15.57 -10.13
N LYS A 347 16.32 -15.14 -11.38
CA LYS A 347 17.24 -15.33 -12.52
C LYS A 347 18.28 -14.20 -12.67
N GLY A 348 18.22 -13.15 -11.84
CA GLY A 348 19.07 -11.97 -11.96
C GLY A 348 18.94 -11.22 -13.30
N ASN A 349 17.80 -11.34 -13.98
CA ASN A 349 17.60 -10.92 -15.37
C ASN A 349 16.15 -10.49 -15.62
N LEU A 350 15.94 -9.19 -15.88
CA LEU A 350 14.66 -8.62 -16.26
C LEU A 350 14.42 -8.76 -17.76
N SER A 351 13.77 -9.86 -18.11
CA SER A 351 13.14 -10.05 -19.42
C SER A 351 11.86 -9.22 -19.56
N GLU A 352 11.48 -8.86 -20.79
CA GLU A 352 10.30 -8.04 -21.06
C GLU A 352 9.01 -8.64 -20.50
N PHE A 353 8.13 -7.75 -19.99
CA PHE A 353 6.84 -8.12 -19.43
C PHE A 353 5.79 -8.16 -20.54
N VAL A 354 5.07 -9.28 -20.68
CA VAL A 354 4.19 -9.59 -21.83
C VAL A 354 2.77 -10.02 -21.45
#